data_AF-A0A8K0PAA1-F1
#
_entry.id   AF-A0A8K0PAA1-F1
#
_cell.length_a   1.000
_cell.length_b   1.000
_cell.length_c   1.000
_cell.angle_alpha   90.00
_cell.angle_beta   90.00
_cell.angle_gamma   90.00
#
_symmetry.space_group_name_H-M   'P 1'
#
loop_
_entity.id
_entity.type
_entity.pdbx_description
1 polymer ?
#
loop_
_entity_poly.entity_id
_entity_poly.type
_entity_poly.pdbx_seq_one_letter_code
_entity_poly.pdbx_strand_id
1 'polypeptide(L)'
;MSRVHFLRLWCRLEPYRHIERSNYQCCRLLCDRSVQELIDSDTRSELTAIKKKPKRNPFVKNLFLGKFDTEYLAFPEVLNKEQLQNLEELLSPIEKFFNEVDSQEIDRSATIPEKTLTTLKELGLFGQQIPTEYGGLGLSATEYARFAEITALDGSIAVTLAAHQAIGLKVKI
;
A
#
# COMPACT_ATOMS: atom_id res chain seq x y z
N MET A 1 -4.16 -10.53 28.91
CA MET A 1 -2.72 -10.41 28.59
C MET A 1 -2.61 -9.88 27.16
N SER A 2 -1.84 -8.80 26.98
CA SER A 2 -2.13 -7.69 26.06
C SER A 2 -1.88 -7.95 24.56
N ARG A 3 -2.73 -7.36 23.71
CA ARG A 3 -2.80 -7.38 22.22
C ARG A 3 -1.56 -6.89 21.47
N VAL A 4 -0.45 -6.63 22.15
CA VAL A 4 0.78 -6.05 21.57
C VAL A 4 1.80 -7.13 21.15
N HIS A 5 1.51 -8.42 21.40
CA HIS A 5 2.46 -9.51 21.11
C HIS A 5 2.35 -10.10 19.69
N PHE A 6 1.26 -9.84 18.96
CA PHE A 6 1.00 -10.52 17.69
C PHE A 6 1.75 -9.92 16.48
N LEU A 7 2.03 -8.61 16.52
CA LEU A 7 2.86 -7.92 15.52
C LEU A 7 4.36 -8.28 15.63
N ARG A 8 4.80 -8.84 16.77
CA ARG A 8 6.21 -9.22 16.99
C ARG A 8 6.64 -10.48 16.25
N LEU A 9 5.72 -11.33 15.78
CA LEU A 9 6.08 -12.57 15.08
C LEU A 9 6.35 -12.40 13.57
N TRP A 10 5.97 -11.27 12.95
CA TRP A 10 6.12 -11.03 11.51
C TRP A 10 7.49 -10.43 11.11
N CYS A 11 8.31 -10.04 12.09
CA CYS A 11 9.59 -9.35 11.87
C CYS A 11 10.85 -10.23 11.96
N ARG A 12 10.74 -11.55 12.10
CA ARG A 12 11.90 -12.45 12.12
C ARG A 12 11.99 -13.17 10.78
N LEU A 13 12.80 -12.66 9.85
CA LEU A 13 13.03 -13.31 8.55
C LEU A 13 14.17 -14.32 8.73
N GLU A 14 13.85 -15.61 8.81
CA GLU A 14 14.84 -16.66 8.58
C GLU A 14 15.19 -16.74 7.08
N PRO A 15 16.44 -17.06 6.72
CA PRO A 15 16.94 -16.96 5.36
C PRO A 15 16.29 -18.02 4.46
N TYR A 16 15.83 -17.56 3.29
CA TYR A 16 15.30 -18.34 2.18
C TYR A 16 16.20 -19.55 1.81
N ARG A 17 15.93 -20.73 2.37
CA ARG A 17 16.27 -22.02 1.76
C ARG A 17 15.14 -23.02 2.05
N HIS A 18 14.61 -23.61 0.98
CA HIS A 18 13.54 -24.61 0.94
C HIS A 18 12.14 -24.09 1.29
N ILE A 19 11.37 -23.79 0.24
CA ILE A 19 9.95 -23.49 0.30
C ILE A 19 9.18 -24.82 0.46
N GLU A 20 8.97 -25.24 1.70
CA GLU A 20 7.90 -26.18 2.05
C GLU A 20 6.63 -25.41 2.41
N ARG A 21 5.48 -25.85 1.87
CA ARG A 21 4.14 -25.22 2.01
C ARG A 21 3.65 -25.04 3.45
N SER A 22 4.39 -25.51 4.46
CA SER A 22 4.01 -25.49 5.87
C SER A 22 4.34 -24.20 6.62
N ASN A 23 5.24 -23.35 6.12
CA ASN A 23 5.79 -22.22 6.90
C ASN A 23 5.14 -20.85 6.62
N TYR A 24 4.11 -20.78 5.78
CA TYR A 24 3.35 -19.55 5.58
C TYR A 24 2.32 -19.38 6.71
N GLN A 25 2.78 -18.94 7.89
CA GLN A 25 1.86 -18.60 8.99
C GLN A 25 0.91 -17.44 8.60
N CYS A 26 1.30 -16.62 7.63
CA CYS A 26 0.46 -15.65 6.92
C CYS A 26 -0.77 -16.32 6.24
N CYS A 27 -0.55 -17.38 5.46
CA CYS A 27 -1.65 -18.11 4.83
C CYS A 27 -2.54 -18.80 5.86
N ARG A 28 -2.01 -19.17 7.03
CA ARG A 28 -2.80 -19.80 8.10
C ARG A 28 -3.72 -18.81 8.82
N LEU A 29 -3.31 -17.55 8.96
CA LEU A 29 -4.12 -16.47 9.54
C LEU A 29 -5.18 -15.95 8.57
N LEU A 30 -4.87 -15.89 7.27
CA LEU A 30 -5.88 -15.67 6.22
C LEU A 30 -6.84 -16.86 6.06
N CYS A 31 -6.52 -18.01 6.66
CA CYS A 31 -7.38 -19.19 6.69
C CYS A 31 -8.03 -19.40 8.08
N ASP A 32 -7.80 -18.48 9.04
CA ASP A 32 -8.45 -18.48 10.34
C ASP A 32 -9.83 -17.84 10.20
N ARG A 33 -10.87 -18.68 10.32
CA ARG A 33 -12.27 -18.31 10.13
C ARG A 33 -12.70 -17.13 10.99
N SER A 34 -12.08 -16.95 12.16
CA SER A 34 -12.39 -15.87 13.10
C SER A 34 -11.86 -14.50 12.66
N VAL A 35 -10.70 -14.46 12.01
CA VAL A 35 -10.13 -13.23 11.43
C VAL A 35 -10.85 -12.86 10.14
N GLN A 36 -11.25 -13.86 9.37
CA GLN A 36 -12.04 -13.71 8.15
C GLN A 36 -13.42 -13.09 8.42
N GLU A 37 -14.13 -13.59 9.43
CA GLU A 37 -15.46 -13.08 9.81
C GLU A 37 -15.42 -11.63 10.32
N LEU A 38 -14.36 -11.22 11.02
CA LEU A 38 -14.18 -9.84 11.49
C LEU A 38 -13.86 -8.88 10.33
N ILE A 39 -13.04 -9.31 9.36
CA ILE A 39 -12.74 -8.54 8.16
C ILE A 39 -14.00 -8.40 7.29
N ASP A 40 -14.78 -9.46 7.11
CA ASP A 40 -15.99 -9.46 6.26
C ASP A 40 -17.14 -8.62 6.86
N SER A 41 -17.28 -8.55 8.18
CA SER A 41 -18.31 -7.73 8.82
C SER A 41 -17.99 -6.23 8.81
N ASP A 42 -16.73 -5.86 9.03
CA ASP A 42 -16.30 -4.45 9.09
C ASP A 42 -16.13 -3.85 7.69
N THR A 43 -15.46 -4.56 6.77
CA THR A 43 -15.22 -4.06 5.41
C THR A 43 -16.53 -3.83 4.65
N ARG A 44 -17.56 -4.65 4.90
CA ARG A 44 -18.90 -4.45 4.31
C ARG A 44 -19.58 -3.20 4.83
N SER A 45 -19.31 -2.77 6.07
CA SER A 45 -19.89 -1.56 6.64
C SER A 45 -19.16 -0.29 6.18
N GLU A 46 -17.84 -0.32 6.06
CA GLU A 46 -17.03 0.84 5.68
C GLU A 46 -17.00 1.10 4.16
N LEU A 47 -16.94 0.04 3.33
CA LEU A 47 -17.10 0.17 1.88
C LEU A 47 -18.49 0.71 1.49
N THR A 48 -19.50 0.54 2.35
CA THR A 48 -20.83 1.13 2.16
C THR A 48 -20.94 2.59 2.63
N ALA A 49 -19.98 3.07 3.43
CA ALA A 49 -19.98 4.42 4.01
C ALA A 49 -19.20 5.46 3.17
N ILE A 50 -18.32 5.03 2.25
CA ILE A 50 -17.69 5.93 1.28
C ILE A 50 -18.79 6.40 0.31
N LYS A 51 -19.36 7.59 0.56
CA LYS A 51 -20.28 8.28 -0.36
C LYS A 51 -19.65 8.31 -1.75
N LYS A 52 -20.13 7.43 -2.64
CA LYS A 52 -19.72 7.44 -4.05
C LYS A 52 -20.04 8.82 -4.62
N LYS A 53 -19.00 9.60 -4.91
CA LYS A 53 -19.14 10.81 -5.72
C LYS A 53 -19.91 10.43 -7.00
N PRO A 54 -20.80 11.31 -7.52
CA PRO A 54 -21.57 11.00 -8.71
C PRO A 54 -20.61 10.56 -9.82
N LYS A 55 -20.82 9.34 -10.33
CA LYS A 55 -19.98 8.80 -11.40
C LYS A 55 -20.16 9.69 -12.62
N ARG A 56 -19.12 10.45 -12.97
CA ARG A 56 -19.05 11.17 -14.25
C ARG A 56 -19.11 10.17 -15.41
N ASN A 57 -19.60 10.64 -16.55
CA ASN A 57 -19.61 9.82 -17.76
C ASN A 57 -18.15 9.47 -18.16
N PRO A 58 -17.90 8.27 -18.68
CA PRO A 58 -16.56 7.86 -19.09
C PRO A 58 -16.08 8.69 -20.30
N PHE A 59 -15.09 9.56 -20.09
CA PHE A 59 -14.51 10.44 -21.12
C PHE A 59 -14.11 9.71 -22.40
N VAL A 60 -13.28 8.66 -22.26
CA VAL A 60 -12.74 7.93 -23.41
C VAL A 60 -13.86 7.32 -24.25
N LYS A 61 -14.90 6.77 -23.62
CA LYS A 61 -16.07 6.24 -24.33
C LYS A 61 -16.80 7.36 -25.10
N ASN A 62 -17.01 8.51 -24.48
CA ASN A 62 -17.69 9.64 -25.10
C ASN A 62 -16.91 10.20 -26.30
N LEU A 63 -15.58 10.23 -26.19
CA LEU A 63 -14.69 10.64 -27.28
C LEU A 63 -14.91 9.77 -28.54
N PHE A 64 -15.02 8.44 -28.39
CA PHE A 64 -15.35 7.53 -29.49
C PHE A 64 -16.77 7.72 -30.06
N LEU A 65 -17.68 8.31 -29.28
CA LEU A 65 -19.04 8.66 -29.71
C LEU A 65 -19.13 10.07 -30.30
N GLY A 66 -18.01 10.78 -30.49
CA GLY A 66 -17.97 12.15 -30.98
C GLY A 66 -18.46 13.20 -29.95
N LYS A 67 -18.58 12.81 -28.67
CA LYS A 67 -18.94 13.72 -27.57
C LYS A 67 -17.68 14.09 -26.79
N PHE A 68 -17.31 15.37 -26.81
CA PHE A 68 -16.13 15.85 -26.11
C PHE A 68 -16.52 16.59 -24.83
N ASP A 69 -16.16 16.02 -23.67
CA ASP A 69 -16.43 16.64 -22.37
C ASP A 69 -15.24 17.57 -22.01
N THR A 70 -15.43 18.89 -22.12
CA THR A 70 -14.39 19.90 -21.86
C THR A 70 -13.98 20.00 -20.39
N GLU A 71 -14.78 19.47 -19.46
CA GLU A 71 -14.48 19.45 -18.02
C GLU A 71 -13.20 18.68 -17.68
N TYR A 72 -12.77 17.73 -18.53
CA TYR A 72 -11.54 16.96 -18.33
C TYR A 72 -10.27 17.75 -18.62
N LEU A 73 -10.37 18.93 -19.24
CA LEU A 73 -9.22 19.79 -19.53
C LEU A 73 -8.70 20.52 -18.28
N ALA A 74 -9.53 20.64 -17.24
CA ALA A 74 -9.10 21.17 -15.96
C ALA A 74 -8.42 20.07 -15.14
N PHE A 75 -7.16 20.28 -14.75
CA PHE A 75 -6.47 19.36 -13.86
C PHE A 75 -7.13 19.38 -12.47
N PRO A 76 -7.51 18.22 -11.91
CA PRO A 76 -8.18 18.17 -10.62
C PRO A 76 -7.19 18.40 -9.47
N GLU A 77 -7.38 19.49 -8.73
CA GLU A 77 -6.71 19.71 -7.44
C GLU A 77 -7.48 18.95 -6.34
N VAL A 78 -6.97 17.77 -5.96
CA VAL A 78 -7.65 16.88 -5.01
C VAL A 78 -7.29 17.18 -3.55
N LEU A 79 -6.08 17.68 -3.32
CA LEU A 79 -5.54 17.94 -1.97
C LEU A 79 -5.61 19.42 -1.63
N ASN A 80 -6.00 19.71 -0.39
CA ASN A 80 -5.91 21.05 0.17
C ASN A 80 -4.45 21.39 0.54
N LYS A 81 -4.14 22.68 0.70
CA LYS A 81 -2.78 23.14 1.08
C LYS A 81 -2.25 22.49 2.37
N GLU A 82 -3.12 22.34 3.38
CA GLU A 82 -2.76 21.69 4.65
C GLU A 82 -2.45 20.20 4.47
N GLN A 83 -3.24 19.50 3.65
CA GLN A 83 -3.01 18.08 3.36
C GLN A 83 -1.71 17.87 2.59
N LEU A 84 -1.39 18.79 1.68
CA LEU A 84 -0.13 18.77 0.95
C LEU A 84 1.08 18.95 1.89
N GLN A 85 1.01 19.87 2.84
CA GLN A 85 2.06 20.06 3.85
C GLN A 85 2.26 18.81 4.71
N ASN A 86 1.18 18.21 5.22
CA ASN A 86 1.25 16.97 5.98
C ASN A 86 1.86 15.82 5.16
N LEU A 87 1.51 15.74 3.88
CA LEU A 87 2.06 14.76 2.95
C LEU A 87 3.58 14.96 2.76
N GLU A 88 4.03 16.20 2.56
CA GLU A 88 5.45 16.53 2.42
C GLU A 88 6.26 16.19 3.68
N GLU A 89 5.70 16.43 4.86
CA GLU A 89 6.31 16.05 6.14
C GLU A 89 6.49 14.53 6.26
N LEU A 90 5.49 13.74 5.84
CA LEU A 90 5.57 12.28 5.83
C LEU A 90 6.57 11.75 4.80
N LEU A 91 6.74 12.44 3.66
CA LEU A 91 7.62 12.02 2.57
C LEU A 91 9.10 12.30 2.87
N SER A 92 9.41 13.38 3.59
CA SER A 92 10.80 13.78 3.91
C SER A 92 11.68 12.65 4.49
N PRO A 93 11.26 11.86 5.50
CA PRO A 93 12.06 10.75 5.99
C PRO A 93 12.17 9.59 4.99
N ILE A 94 11.14 9.34 4.19
CA ILE A 94 11.10 8.27 3.19
C ILE A 94 12.09 8.60 2.07
N GLU A 95 12.06 9.83 1.56
CA GLU A 95 12.98 10.28 0.51
C GLU A 95 14.45 10.16 0.95
N LYS A 96 14.76 10.54 2.20
CA LYS A 96 16.10 10.34 2.77
C LYS A 96 16.49 8.87 2.81
N PHE A 97 15.60 8.01 3.27
CA PHE A 97 15.85 6.57 3.29
C PHE A 97 16.13 6.00 1.90
N PHE A 98 15.31 6.33 0.89
CA PHE A 98 15.50 5.83 -0.47
C PHE A 98 16.78 6.39 -1.14
N ASN A 99 17.25 7.58 -0.76
CA ASN A 99 18.55 8.09 -1.21
C ASN A 99 19.76 7.34 -0.60
N GLU A 100 19.58 6.67 0.54
CA GLU A 100 20.62 5.87 1.20
C GLU A 100 20.63 4.40 0.74
N VAL A 101 19.58 3.95 0.04
CA VAL A 101 19.46 2.58 -0.47
C VAL A 101 20.36 2.40 -1.70
N ASP A 102 21.19 1.35 -1.66
CA ASP A 102 21.97 0.93 -2.83
C ASP A 102 21.13 -0.03 -3.71
N SER A 103 20.42 0.55 -4.67
CA SER A 103 19.61 -0.20 -5.65
C SER A 103 20.43 -1.13 -6.54
N GLN A 104 21.68 -0.77 -6.86
CA GLN A 104 22.51 -1.62 -7.73
C GLN A 104 22.90 -2.91 -7.01
N GLU A 105 23.17 -2.84 -5.71
CA GLU A 105 23.48 -4.02 -4.91
C GLU A 105 22.26 -4.93 -4.73
N ILE A 106 21.06 -4.35 -4.55
CA ILE A 106 19.80 -5.12 -4.51
C ILE A 106 19.60 -5.89 -5.82
N ASP A 107 19.83 -5.25 -6.97
CA ASP A 107 19.68 -5.88 -8.27
C ASP A 107 20.74 -6.97 -8.51
N ARG A 108 22.01 -6.73 -8.13
CA ARG A 108 23.11 -7.71 -8.27
C ARG A 108 22.93 -8.93 -7.39
N SER A 109 22.51 -8.72 -6.14
CA SER A 109 22.27 -9.79 -5.16
C SER A 109 20.92 -10.49 -5.35
N ALA A 110 20.04 -9.93 -6.20
CA ALA A 110 18.65 -10.35 -6.41
C ALA A 110 17.86 -10.49 -5.10
N THR A 111 18.27 -9.79 -4.05
CA THR A 111 17.73 -9.94 -2.70
C THR A 111 17.66 -8.57 -2.02
N ILE A 112 16.48 -8.21 -1.52
CA ILE A 112 16.34 -7.01 -0.69
C ILE A 112 16.88 -7.33 0.72
N PRO A 113 17.87 -6.59 1.25
CA PRO A 113 18.41 -6.83 2.57
C PRO A 113 17.35 -6.79 3.67
N GLU A 114 17.46 -7.67 4.68
CA GLU A 114 16.53 -7.73 5.80
C GLU A 114 16.43 -6.41 6.57
N LYS A 115 17.56 -5.70 6.69
CA LYS A 115 17.61 -4.37 7.30
C LYS A 115 16.70 -3.39 6.55
N THR A 116 16.79 -3.36 5.21
CA THR A 116 15.95 -2.52 4.35
C THR A 116 14.48 -2.87 4.53
N LEU A 117 14.13 -4.16 4.50
CA LEU A 117 12.75 -4.61 4.73
C LEU A 117 12.22 -4.23 6.11
N THR A 118 13.06 -4.27 7.14
CA THR A 118 12.69 -3.87 8.51
C THR A 118 12.40 -2.37 8.57
N THR A 119 13.25 -1.55 7.98
CA THR A 119 13.01 -0.09 7.92
C THR A 119 11.75 0.24 7.11
N LEU A 120 11.50 -0.44 5.98
CA LEU A 120 10.26 -0.27 5.21
C LEU A 120 9.00 -0.60 6.04
N LYS A 121 9.08 -1.60 6.95
CA LYS A 121 7.98 -1.91 7.89
C LYS A 121 7.81 -0.82 8.95
N GLU A 122 8.91 -0.34 9.52
CA GLU A 122 8.90 0.74 10.53
C GLU A 122 8.33 2.05 9.97
N LEU A 123 8.61 2.35 8.69
CA LEU A 123 8.04 3.47 7.95
C LEU A 123 6.56 3.27 7.56
N GLY A 124 5.98 2.09 7.81
CA GLY A 124 4.57 1.80 7.52
C GLY A 124 4.26 1.59 6.03
N LEU A 125 5.26 1.41 5.17
CA LEU A 125 5.08 1.39 3.71
C LEU A 125 4.32 0.15 3.21
N PHE A 126 4.25 -0.92 3.99
CA PHE A 126 3.42 -2.09 3.67
C PHE A 126 1.91 -1.82 3.83
N GLY A 127 1.52 -0.80 4.61
CA GLY A 127 0.12 -0.47 4.94
C GLY A 127 -0.36 0.88 4.41
N GLN A 128 0.15 1.36 3.27
CA GLN A 128 -0.09 2.73 2.80
C GLN A 128 -1.58 3.08 2.64
N GLN A 129 -2.38 2.21 2.02
CA GLN A 129 -3.82 2.48 1.80
C GLN A 129 -4.74 1.82 2.82
N ILE A 130 -4.18 1.13 3.83
CA ILE A 130 -4.96 0.51 4.90
C ILE A 130 -5.44 1.65 5.83
N PRO A 131 -6.71 1.66 6.26
CA PRO A 131 -7.19 2.66 7.22
C PRO A 131 -6.37 2.70 8.51
N THR A 132 -6.34 3.87 9.15
CA THR A 132 -5.55 4.09 10.36
C THR A 132 -6.06 3.28 11.55
N GLU A 133 -7.36 2.92 11.61
CA GLU A 133 -7.90 2.05 12.67
C GLU A 133 -7.30 0.63 12.67
N TYR A 134 -6.82 0.17 11.51
CA TYR A 134 -6.15 -1.13 11.35
C TYR A 134 -4.61 -1.00 11.39
N GLY A 135 -4.08 0.17 11.74
CA GLY A 135 -2.64 0.43 11.83
C GLY A 135 -1.97 0.73 10.49
N GLY A 136 -2.74 1.13 9.47
CA GLY A 136 -2.22 1.64 8.21
C GLY A 136 -2.00 3.16 8.19
N LEU A 137 -1.56 3.69 7.04
CA LEU A 137 -1.35 5.12 6.84
C LEU A 137 -2.61 5.86 6.32
N GLY A 138 -3.63 5.13 5.86
CA GLY A 138 -4.90 5.70 5.41
C GLY A 138 -4.79 6.61 4.17
N LEU A 139 -3.78 6.42 3.32
CA LEU A 139 -3.53 7.31 2.20
C LEU A 139 -4.62 7.22 1.13
N SER A 140 -5.05 8.38 0.64
CA SER A 140 -5.89 8.51 -0.55
C SER A 140 -5.15 8.06 -1.81
N ALA A 141 -5.88 7.87 -2.92
CA ALA A 141 -5.27 7.46 -4.18
C ALA A 141 -4.22 8.46 -4.69
N THR A 142 -4.43 9.77 -4.48
CA THR A 142 -3.49 10.83 -4.88
C THR A 142 -2.24 10.82 -4.01
N GLU A 143 -2.39 10.68 -2.69
CA GLU A 143 -1.25 10.58 -1.77
C GLU A 143 -0.45 9.31 -2.03
N TYR A 144 -1.13 8.18 -2.26
CA TYR A 144 -0.49 6.93 -2.66
C TYR A 144 0.32 7.08 -3.96
N ALA A 145 -0.20 7.78 -4.97
CA ALA A 145 0.53 8.04 -6.20
C ALA A 145 1.81 8.86 -5.93
N ARG A 146 1.75 9.86 -5.05
CA ARG A 146 2.92 10.64 -4.66
C ARG A 146 3.96 9.80 -3.88
N PHE A 147 3.52 8.91 -3.01
CA PHE A 147 4.41 7.93 -2.37
C PHE A 147 5.07 7.01 -3.41
N ALA A 148 4.29 6.55 -4.40
CA ALA A 148 4.77 5.66 -5.46
C ALA A 148 5.94 6.29 -6.23
N GLU A 149 5.88 7.59 -6.51
CA GLU A 149 6.97 8.34 -7.18
C GLU A 149 8.30 8.25 -6.42
N ILE A 150 8.28 8.34 -5.09
CA ILE A 150 9.50 8.22 -4.27
C ILE A 150 9.95 6.76 -4.19
N THR A 151 9.00 5.83 -3.95
CA THR A 151 9.38 4.40 -3.86
C THR A 151 9.93 3.87 -5.17
N ALA A 152 9.57 4.48 -6.31
CA ALA A 152 10.06 4.12 -7.64
C ALA A 152 11.55 4.43 -7.87
N LEU A 153 12.22 5.10 -6.93
CA LEU A 153 13.68 5.23 -6.93
C LEU A 153 14.36 3.84 -6.91
N ASP A 154 13.73 2.84 -6.29
CA ASP A 154 14.15 1.45 -6.35
C ASP A 154 13.02 0.56 -6.90
N GLY A 155 13.21 0.02 -8.11
CA GLY A 155 12.18 -0.77 -8.79
C GLY A 155 11.86 -2.09 -8.06
N SER A 156 12.86 -2.73 -7.47
CA SER A 156 12.72 -4.00 -6.74
C SER A 156 11.85 -3.84 -5.48
N ILE A 157 12.10 -2.80 -4.69
CA ILE A 157 11.31 -2.40 -3.53
C ILE A 157 9.91 -1.94 -3.94
N ALA A 158 9.80 -1.08 -4.96
CA ALA A 158 8.52 -0.57 -5.45
C ALA A 158 7.57 -1.72 -5.85
N VAL A 159 8.07 -2.67 -6.64
CA VAL A 159 7.28 -3.86 -7.05
C VAL A 159 6.93 -4.73 -5.85
N THR A 160 7.85 -4.90 -4.89
CA THR A 160 7.58 -5.69 -3.67
C THR A 160 6.44 -5.08 -2.85
N LEU A 161 6.45 -3.77 -2.65
CA LEU A 161 5.40 -3.04 -1.93
C LEU A 161 4.07 -3.08 -2.71
N ALA A 162 4.12 -2.80 -4.03
CA ALA A 162 2.95 -2.80 -4.89
C ALA A 162 2.29 -4.19 -4.95
N ALA A 163 3.07 -5.27 -5.09
CA ALA A 163 2.55 -6.63 -5.11
C ALA A 163 1.89 -7.00 -3.77
N HIS A 164 2.52 -6.63 -2.66
CA HIS A 164 1.96 -6.86 -1.33
C HIS A 164 0.56 -6.21 -1.18
N GLN A 165 0.42 -4.97 -1.62
CA GLN A 165 -0.82 -4.21 -1.46
C GLN A 165 -1.88 -4.53 -2.52
N ALA A 166 -1.47 -4.70 -3.78
CA ALA A 166 -2.37 -4.87 -4.91
C ALA A 166 -2.86 -6.30 -5.07
N ILE A 167 -2.07 -7.30 -4.64
CA ILE A 167 -2.39 -8.72 -4.81
C ILE A 167 -2.61 -9.36 -3.44
N GLY A 168 -1.70 -9.11 -2.49
CA GLY A 168 -1.73 -9.77 -1.18
C GLY A 168 -2.90 -9.32 -0.28
N LEU A 169 -3.35 -8.07 -0.40
CA LEU A 169 -4.39 -7.49 0.45
C LEU A 169 -5.70 -7.19 -0.29
N LYS A 170 -5.68 -6.95 -1.61
CA LYS A 170 -6.86 -6.64 -2.43
C LYS A 170 -7.57 -7.87 -3.01
N VAL A 171 -7.45 -9.03 -2.37
CA VAL A 171 -8.38 -10.14 -2.64
C VAL A 171 -9.75 -9.67 -2.13
N LYS A 172 -10.59 -9.24 -3.07
CA LYS A 172 -12.03 -9.16 -2.83
C LYS A 172 -12.51 -10.59 -2.59
N ILE A 173 -12.84 -10.87 -1.34
CA ILE A 173 -13.64 -12.02 -0.93
C ILE A 173 -15.10 -11.62 -1.12
#